data_AF-A0A8T3XP65-F1
#
_entry.id   AF-A0A8T3XP65-F1
#
_cell.length_a   1.000
_cell.length_b   1.000
_cell.length_c   1.000
_cell.angle_alpha   90.00
_cell.angle_beta   90.00
_cell.angle_gamma   90.00
#
_symmetry.space_group_name_H-M   'P 1'
#
loop_
_entity.id
_entity.type
_entity.pdbx_description
1 polymer ?
#
loop_
_entity_poly.entity_id
_entity_poly.type
_entity_poly.pdbx_seq_one_letter_code
_entity_poly.pdbx_strand_id
1 'polypeptide(L)'
;MRLVLDLTKSIDENAAAYFERAKKVKKKIEGAEEALRHSIKKLHELEIRKEKIILEKSKEAKLKERKQEWYEKFRWFISSEGFLVIGGRDSTTNEIIIKKHTEANDLVLHTDMAGSPFFVVKSENKKIGEKTIEEAADATVTFSRAWKLGLQTSPVFYVNPEQVSKKTKAGEYMAKGAFMIYGKTNYINNKLNLAIGMTRHGQVMSGPFDAVKAHCEKHVALEQGDEKSSSIAKHIQHRIGGIIDEIIRALPSGEFKIKRQ
;
A
#
# COMPACT_ATOMS: atom_id res chain seq x y z
N MET A 1 63.68 3.92 -34.82
CA MET A 1 62.39 4.28 -35.43
C MET A 1 62.59 4.36 -36.94
N ARG A 2 61.84 3.60 -37.75
CA ARG A 2 61.87 3.71 -39.22
C ARG A 2 60.67 4.56 -39.65
N LEU A 3 60.92 5.64 -40.42
CA LEU A 3 59.88 6.52 -40.95
C LEU A 3 59.69 6.22 -42.44
N VAL A 4 58.45 6.11 -42.88
CA VAL A 4 58.10 5.95 -44.29
C VAL A 4 57.78 7.33 -44.84
N LEU A 5 58.57 7.81 -45.80
CA LEU A 5 58.38 9.12 -46.42
C LEU A 5 57.70 8.95 -47.78
N ASP A 6 56.76 9.83 -48.06
CA ASP A 6 56.16 9.97 -49.37
C ASP A 6 57.09 10.82 -50.24
N LEU A 7 57.74 10.19 -51.23
CA LEU A 7 58.72 10.84 -52.10
C LEU A 7 58.08 11.88 -53.05
N THR A 8 56.74 11.91 -53.15
CA THR A 8 56.01 12.91 -53.93
C THR A 8 55.79 14.24 -53.19
N LYS A 9 56.19 14.32 -51.91
CA LYS A 9 55.99 15.47 -51.02
C LYS A 9 57.30 16.00 -50.49
N SER A 10 57.31 17.27 -50.09
CA SER A 10 58.47 17.87 -49.42
C SER A 10 58.73 17.22 -48.05
N ILE A 11 59.94 17.43 -47.52
CA ILE A 11 60.32 16.96 -46.18
C ILE A 11 59.41 17.60 -45.12
N ASP A 12 59.09 18.89 -45.27
CA ASP A 12 58.21 19.62 -44.37
C ASP A 12 56.76 19.12 -44.45
N GLU A 13 56.27 18.79 -45.65
CA GLU A 13 54.94 18.21 -45.85
C GLU A 13 54.82 16.81 -45.23
N ASN A 14 55.85 15.98 -45.35
CA ASN A 14 55.92 14.69 -44.68
C ASN A 14 55.93 14.87 -43.14
N ALA A 15 56.74 15.79 -42.62
CA ALA A 15 56.79 16.09 -41.19
C ALA A 15 55.44 16.61 -40.65
N ALA A 16 54.78 17.52 -41.38
CA ALA A 16 53.45 18.03 -41.05
C ALA A 16 52.39 16.92 -41.04
N ALA A 17 52.44 15.98 -42.00
CA ALA A 17 51.52 14.84 -42.03
C ALA A 17 51.67 13.91 -40.82
N TYR A 18 52.91 13.64 -40.38
CA TYR A 18 53.16 12.87 -39.16
C TYR A 18 52.68 13.62 -37.90
N PHE A 19 52.90 14.93 -37.82
CA PHE A 19 52.43 15.76 -36.72
C PHE A 19 50.89 15.78 -36.63
N GLU A 20 50.20 15.98 -37.75
CA GLU A 20 48.74 15.96 -37.81
C GLU A 20 48.16 14.57 -37.46
N ARG A 21 48.81 13.48 -37.88
CA ARG A 21 48.45 12.12 -37.45
C ARG A 21 48.61 11.95 -35.94
N ALA A 22 49.74 12.36 -35.37
CA ALA A 22 49.98 12.28 -33.94
C ALA A 22 48.95 13.08 -33.14
N LYS A 23 48.61 14.30 -33.59
CA LYS A 23 47.56 15.14 -32.99
C LYS A 23 46.18 14.48 -33.04
N LYS A 24 45.80 13.87 -34.18
CA LYS A 24 44.54 13.12 -34.32
C LYS A 24 44.49 11.91 -33.39
N VAL A 25 45.58 11.15 -33.27
CA VAL A 25 45.66 10.00 -32.36
C VAL A 25 45.56 10.46 -30.90
N LYS A 26 46.24 11.54 -30.51
CA LYS A 26 46.14 12.11 -29.16
C LYS A 26 44.70 12.49 -28.80
N LYS A 27 44.00 13.21 -29.69
CA LYS A 27 42.59 13.57 -29.50
C LYS A 27 41.67 12.34 -29.38
N LYS A 28 41.96 11.27 -30.14
CA LYS A 28 41.22 10.00 -30.02
C LYS A 28 41.47 9.31 -28.67
N ILE A 29 42.69 9.33 -28.16
CA ILE A 29 43.03 8.78 -26.83
C ILE A 29 42.30 9.56 -25.74
N GLU A 30 42.35 10.90 -25.76
CA GLU A 30 41.64 11.74 -24.79
C GLU A 30 40.14 11.45 -24.76
N GLY A 31 39.50 11.35 -25.94
CA GLY A 31 38.09 10.99 -26.05
C GLY A 31 37.78 9.56 -25.57
N ALA A 32 38.69 8.61 -25.84
CA ALA A 32 38.54 7.23 -25.36
C ALA A 32 38.67 7.13 -23.83
N GLU A 33 39.60 7.87 -23.23
CA GLU A 33 39.78 7.94 -21.78
C GLU A 33 38.56 8.57 -21.10
N GLU A 34 37.98 9.62 -21.68
CA GLU A 34 36.76 10.24 -21.17
C GLU A 34 35.56 9.28 -21.23
N ALA A 35 35.39 8.59 -22.36
CA ALA A 35 34.37 7.56 -22.50
C ALA A 35 34.57 6.41 -21.51
N LEU A 36 35.81 6.00 -21.24
CA LEU A 36 36.15 5.00 -20.23
C LEU A 36 35.78 5.47 -18.82
N ARG A 37 36.11 6.72 -18.45
CA ARG A 37 35.73 7.32 -17.16
C ARG A 37 34.22 7.33 -16.96
N HIS A 38 33.46 7.74 -17.98
CA HIS A 38 32.00 7.72 -17.93
C HIS A 38 31.43 6.30 -17.76
N SER A 39 32.04 5.32 -18.45
CA SER A 39 31.61 3.92 -18.38
C SER A 39 31.88 3.32 -17.01
N ILE A 40 33.05 3.58 -16.41
CA ILE A 40 33.40 3.14 -15.05
C ILE A 40 32.44 3.74 -14.02
N LYS A 41 32.15 5.05 -14.12
CA LYS A 41 31.19 5.71 -13.21
C LYS A 41 29.79 5.07 -13.32
N LYS A 42 29.33 4.83 -14.54
CA LYS A 42 28.02 4.19 -14.78
C LYS A 42 27.97 2.75 -14.26
N LEU A 43 29.07 1.98 -14.40
CA LEU A 43 29.18 0.64 -13.83
C LEU A 43 29.02 0.67 -12.31
N HIS A 44 29.74 1.58 -11.63
CA HIS A 44 29.65 1.74 -10.18
C HIS A 44 28.22 2.09 -9.73
N GLU A 45 27.54 3.02 -10.41
CA GLU A 45 26.14 3.36 -10.12
C GLU A 45 25.19 2.16 -10.28
N LEU A 46 25.41 1.32 -11.30
CA LEU A 46 24.63 0.11 -11.54
C LEU A 46 24.90 -0.97 -10.49
N GLU A 47 26.14 -1.13 -10.03
CA GLU A 47 26.51 -2.07 -8.97
C GLU A 47 25.83 -1.72 -7.64
N ILE A 48 25.91 -0.46 -7.21
CA ILE A 48 25.20 0.02 -6.00
C ILE A 48 23.69 -0.24 -6.14
N ARG A 49 23.11 0.03 -7.32
CA ARG A 49 21.69 -0.20 -7.55
C ARG A 49 21.34 -1.70 -7.48
N LYS A 50 22.19 -2.57 -8.02
CA LYS A 50 22.01 -4.02 -7.98
C LYS A 50 22.04 -4.54 -6.54
N GLU A 51 22.99 -4.09 -5.73
CA GLU A 51 23.07 -4.47 -4.31
C GLU A 51 21.83 -4.06 -3.53
N LYS A 52 21.33 -2.83 -3.74
CA LYS A 52 20.06 -2.37 -3.14
C LYS A 52 18.89 -3.28 -3.52
N ILE A 53 18.77 -3.63 -4.81
CA ILE A 53 17.70 -4.53 -5.29
C ILE A 53 17.81 -5.92 -4.65
N ILE A 54 19.02 -6.47 -4.52
CA ILE A 54 19.24 -7.77 -3.87
C ILE A 54 18.81 -7.72 -2.40
N LEU A 55 19.20 -6.67 -1.68
CA LEU A 55 18.82 -6.46 -0.28
C LEU A 55 17.31 -6.33 -0.11
N GLU A 56 16.64 -5.55 -0.97
CA GLU A 56 15.18 -5.40 -0.96
C GLU A 56 14.46 -6.73 -1.23
N LYS A 57 14.90 -7.49 -2.23
CA LYS A 57 14.34 -8.82 -2.53
C LYS A 57 14.53 -9.81 -1.38
N SER A 58 15.69 -9.76 -0.71
CA SER A 58 15.94 -10.61 0.47
C SER A 58 14.99 -10.26 1.63
N LYS A 59 14.76 -8.97 1.88
CA LYS A 59 13.79 -8.52 2.90
C LYS A 59 12.36 -8.94 2.54
N GLU A 60 11.98 -8.79 1.28
CA GLU A 60 10.67 -9.23 0.78
C GLU A 60 10.46 -10.75 0.93
N ALA A 61 11.48 -11.57 0.63
CA ALA A 61 11.41 -13.02 0.82
C ALA A 61 11.16 -13.39 2.28
N LYS A 62 11.89 -12.77 3.22
CA LYS A 62 11.68 -12.98 4.67
C LYS A 62 10.28 -12.57 5.12
N LEU A 63 9.72 -11.48 4.57
CA LEU A 63 8.35 -11.05 4.85
C LEU A 63 7.32 -12.07 4.34
N LYS A 64 7.57 -12.76 3.23
CA LYS A 64 6.67 -13.80 2.69
C LYS A 64 6.69 -15.09 3.49
N GLU A 65 7.82 -15.43 4.09
CA GLU A 65 7.99 -16.63 4.92
C GLU A 65 7.38 -16.48 6.32
N ARG A 66 6.94 -15.27 6.70
CA ARG A 66 6.31 -15.05 8.00
C ARG A 66 5.01 -15.85 8.12
N LYS A 67 4.72 -16.33 9.33
CA LYS A 67 3.42 -16.92 9.64
C LYS A 67 2.35 -15.85 9.50
N GLN A 68 1.45 -16.02 8.54
CA GLN A 68 0.33 -15.10 8.33
C GLN A 68 -0.77 -15.38 9.35
N GLU A 69 -1.26 -14.33 9.97
CA GLU A 69 -2.43 -14.43 10.84
C GLU A 69 -3.70 -14.62 10.02
N TRP A 70 -4.66 -15.34 10.58
CA TRP A 70 -5.89 -15.72 9.87
C TRP A 70 -6.72 -14.52 9.39
N TYR A 71 -6.59 -13.38 10.06
CA TYR A 71 -7.33 -12.14 9.77
C TYR A 71 -6.73 -11.33 8.62
N GLU A 72 -5.49 -11.60 8.21
CA GLU A 72 -4.80 -10.81 7.16
C GLU A 72 -5.41 -11.01 5.75
N LYS A 73 -6.20 -12.06 5.60
CA LYS A 73 -7.05 -12.29 4.42
C LYS A 73 -8.23 -11.33 4.33
N PHE A 74 -8.49 -10.53 5.37
CA PHE A 74 -9.49 -9.45 5.43
C PHE A 74 -8.81 -8.07 5.47
N ARG A 75 -9.61 -7.01 5.38
CA ARG A 75 -9.16 -5.69 5.87
C ARG A 75 -9.07 -5.80 7.38
N TRP A 76 -8.03 -5.26 7.98
CA TRP A 76 -7.86 -5.40 9.42
C TRP A 76 -7.00 -4.28 10.00
N PHE A 77 -7.26 -3.98 11.26
CA PHE A 77 -6.40 -3.17 12.11
C PHE A 77 -6.64 -3.52 13.58
N ILE A 78 -5.75 -3.06 14.45
CA ILE A 78 -5.95 -3.10 15.89
C ILE A 78 -6.34 -1.69 16.32
N SER A 79 -7.46 -1.52 17.02
CA SER A 79 -7.91 -0.23 17.54
C SER A 79 -6.87 0.36 18.50
N SER A 80 -6.94 1.67 18.75
CA SER A 80 -6.07 2.32 19.74
C SER A 80 -6.21 1.72 21.15
N GLU A 81 -7.37 1.12 21.46
CA GLU A 81 -7.65 0.41 22.73
C GLU A 81 -7.27 -1.09 22.69
N GLY A 82 -6.69 -1.58 21.59
CA GLY A 82 -6.16 -2.94 21.48
C GLY A 82 -7.14 -4.01 20.97
N PHE A 83 -8.30 -3.63 20.43
CA PHE A 83 -9.27 -4.57 19.88
C PHE A 83 -8.95 -4.89 18.41
N LEU A 84 -9.03 -6.17 18.02
CA LEU A 84 -8.92 -6.55 16.62
C LEU A 84 -10.20 -6.15 15.88
N VAL A 85 -10.03 -5.42 14.79
CA VAL A 85 -11.12 -5.02 13.89
C VAL A 85 -10.87 -5.63 12.52
N ILE A 86 -11.84 -6.36 11.97
CA ILE A 86 -11.76 -7.00 10.65
C ILE A 86 -12.90 -6.51 9.75
N GLY A 87 -12.65 -6.41 8.45
CA GLY A 87 -13.63 -5.96 7.47
C GLY A 87 -13.51 -6.68 6.14
N GLY A 88 -14.64 -6.91 5.47
CA GLY A 88 -14.62 -7.61 4.20
C GLY A 88 -14.02 -6.78 3.07
N ARG A 89 -13.41 -7.48 2.11
CA ARG A 89 -12.84 -6.89 0.89
C ARG A 89 -13.82 -6.91 -0.28
N ASP A 90 -14.75 -7.86 -0.23
CA ASP A 90 -15.75 -8.16 -1.25
C ASP A 90 -16.95 -8.88 -0.61
N SER A 91 -17.96 -9.19 -1.41
CA SER A 91 -19.16 -9.88 -0.96
C SER A 91 -18.88 -11.27 -0.38
N THR A 92 -17.86 -11.98 -0.86
CA THR A 92 -17.55 -13.34 -0.39
C THR A 92 -16.89 -13.29 0.98
N THR A 93 -15.93 -12.39 1.17
CA THR A 93 -15.26 -12.16 2.45
C THR A 93 -16.20 -11.55 3.50
N ASN A 94 -17.12 -10.66 3.11
CA ASN A 94 -18.22 -10.21 3.99
C ASN A 94 -19.00 -11.41 4.54
N GLU A 95 -19.39 -12.37 3.69
CA GLU A 95 -20.11 -13.55 4.16
C GLU A 95 -19.29 -14.41 5.11
N ILE A 96 -18.00 -14.58 4.84
CA ILE A 96 -17.11 -15.37 5.69
C ILE A 96 -16.96 -14.71 7.07
N ILE A 97 -16.80 -13.39 7.12
CA ILE A 97 -16.68 -12.65 8.39
C ILE A 97 -17.93 -12.85 9.24
N ILE A 98 -19.11 -12.52 8.68
CA ILE A 98 -20.37 -12.58 9.42
C ILE A 98 -20.70 -14.01 9.87
N LYS A 99 -20.49 -15.01 9.00
CA LYS A 99 -20.89 -16.40 9.31
C LYS A 99 -19.88 -17.19 10.13
N LYS A 100 -18.58 -16.92 9.98
CA LYS A 100 -17.51 -17.78 10.55
C LYS A 100 -16.63 -17.09 11.58
N HIS A 101 -16.62 -15.76 11.63
CA HIS A 101 -15.67 -15.00 12.46
C HIS A 101 -16.36 -13.98 13.38
N THR A 102 -17.68 -14.06 13.52
CA THR A 102 -18.46 -13.22 14.43
C THR A 102 -18.97 -14.06 15.59
N GLU A 103 -18.79 -13.58 16.81
CA GLU A 103 -19.20 -14.20 18.08
C GLU A 103 -20.17 -13.27 18.83
N ALA A 104 -21.01 -13.80 19.73
CA ALA A 104 -22.14 -13.06 20.33
C ALA A 104 -21.82 -11.67 20.90
N ASN A 105 -20.63 -11.48 21.49
CA ASN A 105 -20.23 -10.22 22.12
C ASN A 105 -19.49 -9.24 21.18
N ASP A 106 -19.26 -9.63 19.92
CA ASP A 106 -18.67 -8.75 18.92
C ASP A 106 -19.64 -7.64 18.51
N LEU A 107 -19.14 -6.61 17.83
CA LEU A 107 -19.98 -5.59 17.21
C LEU A 107 -19.82 -5.61 15.70
N VAL A 108 -20.94 -5.59 14.98
CA VAL A 108 -20.96 -5.53 13.51
C VAL A 108 -21.31 -4.11 13.08
N LEU A 109 -20.50 -3.55 12.19
CA LEU A 109 -20.66 -2.21 11.63
C LEU A 109 -20.90 -2.27 10.12
N HIS A 110 -21.78 -1.40 9.65
CA HIS A 110 -22.11 -1.26 8.24
C HIS A 110 -22.64 0.17 7.97
N THR A 111 -22.56 0.63 6.72
CA THR A 111 -23.17 1.91 6.30
C THR A 111 -24.45 1.66 5.52
N ASP A 112 -25.36 2.62 5.46
CA ASP A 112 -26.58 2.47 4.66
C ASP A 112 -26.32 2.46 3.14
N MET A 113 -25.07 2.70 2.71
CA MET A 113 -24.69 2.74 1.31
C MET A 113 -24.50 1.33 0.71
N ALA A 114 -25.04 1.13 -0.49
CA ALA A 114 -24.77 -0.07 -1.27
C ALA A 114 -23.27 -0.27 -1.52
N GLY A 115 -22.75 -1.48 -1.31
CA GLY A 115 -21.32 -1.78 -1.47
C GLY A 115 -20.46 -1.37 -0.28
N SER A 116 -21.08 -1.10 0.88
CA SER A 116 -20.36 -0.99 2.15
C SER A 116 -19.75 -2.35 2.56
N PRO A 117 -18.54 -2.35 3.15
CA PRO A 117 -18.03 -3.53 3.82
C PRO A 117 -18.80 -3.79 5.12
N PHE A 118 -18.85 -5.05 5.54
CA PHE A 118 -19.15 -5.40 6.92
C PHE A 118 -17.85 -5.39 7.71
N PHE A 119 -17.80 -4.58 8.76
CA PHE A 119 -16.73 -4.58 9.75
C PHE A 119 -17.19 -5.25 11.03
N VAL A 120 -16.28 -5.93 11.71
CA VAL A 120 -16.52 -6.61 12.99
C VAL A 120 -15.42 -6.25 13.95
N VAL A 121 -15.81 -5.73 15.13
CA VAL A 121 -14.92 -5.53 16.27
C VAL A 121 -14.96 -6.79 17.11
N LYS A 122 -13.80 -7.45 17.26
CA LYS A 122 -13.65 -8.65 18.08
C LYS A 122 -13.57 -8.24 19.54
N SER A 123 -14.61 -8.56 20.32
CA SER A 123 -14.70 -8.18 21.73
C SER A 123 -13.75 -9.01 22.62
N GLU A 124 -13.55 -10.29 22.29
CA GLU A 124 -12.86 -11.26 23.17
C GLU A 124 -13.44 -11.27 24.61
N ASN A 125 -14.76 -11.07 24.74
CA ASN A 125 -15.48 -10.95 26.03
C ASN A 125 -15.07 -9.74 26.88
N LYS A 126 -14.41 -8.74 26.29
CA LYS A 126 -14.11 -7.45 26.93
C LYS A 126 -15.11 -6.39 26.46
N LYS A 127 -15.41 -5.42 27.32
CA LYS A 127 -16.26 -4.27 26.97
C LYS A 127 -15.54 -3.41 25.92
N ILE A 128 -16.12 -3.30 24.73
CA ILE A 128 -15.61 -2.45 23.66
C ILE A 128 -15.80 -0.98 24.07
N GLY A 129 -14.73 -0.19 24.03
CA GLY A 129 -14.76 1.24 24.33
C GLY A 129 -15.34 2.07 23.18
N GLU A 130 -15.85 3.26 23.50
CA GLU A 130 -16.45 4.16 22.49
C GLU A 130 -15.46 4.52 21.40
N LYS A 131 -14.18 4.73 21.76
CA LYS A 131 -13.12 5.06 20.80
C LYS A 131 -12.90 3.95 19.78
N THR A 132 -12.95 2.68 20.18
CA THR A 132 -12.89 1.55 19.25
C THR A 132 -14.09 1.52 18.30
N ILE A 133 -15.29 1.85 18.78
CA ILE A 133 -16.49 1.90 17.92
C ILE A 133 -16.38 3.04 16.90
N GLU A 134 -15.91 4.22 17.32
CA GLU A 134 -15.62 5.34 16.42
C GLU A 134 -14.59 4.95 15.35
N GLU A 135 -13.47 4.33 15.75
CA GLU A 135 -12.44 3.87 14.82
C GLU A 135 -12.97 2.80 13.84
N ALA A 136 -13.77 1.86 14.32
CA ALA A 136 -14.41 0.89 13.44
C ALA A 136 -15.40 1.56 12.47
N ALA A 137 -16.11 2.60 12.90
CA ALA A 137 -17.04 3.35 12.06
C ALA A 137 -16.30 4.17 10.98
N ASP A 138 -15.22 4.84 11.36
CA ASP A 138 -14.28 5.52 10.47
C ASP A 138 -13.74 4.58 9.39
N ALA A 139 -13.32 3.36 9.79
CA ALA A 139 -12.88 2.35 8.84
C ALA A 139 -14.02 1.91 7.91
N THR A 140 -15.22 1.66 8.46
CA THR A 140 -16.38 1.21 7.68
C THR A 140 -16.72 2.20 6.57
N VAL A 141 -16.75 3.50 6.87
CA VAL A 141 -16.99 4.53 5.84
C VAL A 141 -15.83 4.66 4.87
N THR A 142 -14.59 4.61 5.36
CA THR A 142 -13.36 4.75 4.55
C THR A 142 -13.21 3.64 3.52
N PHE A 143 -13.63 2.42 3.84
CA PHE A 143 -13.59 1.28 2.92
C PHE A 143 -14.89 1.08 2.13
N SER A 144 -15.88 1.94 2.32
CA SER A 144 -17.11 1.96 1.52
C SER A 144 -16.94 2.78 0.24
N ARG A 145 -18.03 2.90 -0.53
CA ARG A 145 -18.09 3.80 -1.69
C ARG A 145 -17.94 5.29 -1.33
N ALA A 146 -18.11 5.67 -0.06
CA ALA A 146 -17.93 7.04 0.40
C ALA A 146 -16.54 7.60 0.02
N TRP A 147 -15.48 6.78 0.14
CA TRP A 147 -14.13 7.15 -0.28
C TRP A 147 -14.06 7.50 -1.77
N LYS A 148 -14.62 6.64 -2.62
CA LYS A 148 -14.62 6.86 -4.07
C LYS A 148 -15.44 8.10 -4.46
N LEU A 149 -16.51 8.38 -3.72
CA LEU A 149 -17.40 9.53 -3.96
C LEU A 149 -16.93 10.83 -3.30
N GLY A 150 -15.90 10.79 -2.45
CA GLY A 150 -15.38 11.95 -1.73
C GLY A 150 -16.26 12.49 -0.63
N LEU A 151 -17.18 11.66 -0.13
CA LEU A 151 -18.07 12.01 0.97
C LEU A 151 -17.27 12.01 2.27
N GLN A 152 -17.26 13.13 2.99
CA GLN A 152 -16.49 13.26 4.23
C GLN A 152 -17.04 12.40 5.38
N THR A 153 -18.35 12.16 5.38
CA THR A 153 -19.08 11.35 6.36
C THR A 153 -20.19 10.57 5.66
N SER A 154 -20.69 9.53 6.32
CA SER A 154 -21.86 8.75 5.87
C SER A 154 -22.45 8.05 7.09
N PRO A 155 -23.80 7.93 7.21
CA PRO A 155 -24.41 7.21 8.32
C PRO A 155 -23.84 5.78 8.46
N VAL A 156 -23.14 5.55 9.56
CA VAL A 156 -22.68 4.23 9.99
C VAL A 156 -23.51 3.82 11.18
N PHE A 157 -23.98 2.59 11.17
CA PHE A 157 -24.59 1.98 12.33
C PHE A 157 -23.79 0.77 12.80
N TYR A 158 -23.97 0.43 14.08
CA TYR A 158 -23.50 -0.81 14.65
C TYR A 158 -24.64 -1.59 15.33
N VAL A 159 -24.53 -2.91 15.28
CA VAL A 159 -25.50 -3.87 15.82
C VAL A 159 -24.80 -5.09 16.39
N ASN A 160 -25.54 -5.84 17.21
CA ASN A 160 -25.09 -7.14 17.69
C ASN A 160 -25.17 -8.17 16.56
N PRO A 161 -24.33 -9.22 16.58
CA PRO A 161 -24.30 -10.27 15.59
C PRO A 161 -25.63 -10.98 15.38
N GLU A 162 -26.44 -11.17 16.43
CA GLU A 162 -27.75 -11.84 16.31
C GLU A 162 -28.75 -11.04 15.46
N GLN A 163 -28.52 -9.74 15.30
CA GLN A 163 -29.34 -8.86 14.48
C GLN A 163 -29.05 -9.01 12.98
N VAL A 164 -27.95 -9.68 12.61
CA VAL A 164 -27.51 -9.82 11.22
C VAL A 164 -27.94 -11.17 10.67
N SER A 165 -28.81 -11.18 9.65
CA SER A 165 -29.43 -12.42 9.16
C SER A 165 -29.56 -12.45 7.64
N LYS A 166 -29.47 -13.64 7.06
CA LYS A 166 -29.76 -13.89 5.64
C LYS A 166 -31.21 -14.24 5.34
N LYS A 167 -32.04 -14.39 6.37
CA LYS A 167 -33.46 -14.68 6.16
C LYS A 167 -34.12 -13.43 5.58
N THR A 168 -34.68 -13.55 4.38
CA THR A 168 -35.52 -12.51 3.78
C THR A 168 -36.98 -12.74 4.14
N LYS A 169 -37.84 -11.74 3.88
CA LYS A 169 -39.29 -11.99 3.83
C LYS A 169 -39.59 -12.94 2.67
N ALA A 170 -40.61 -13.78 2.83
CA ALA A 170 -40.95 -14.82 1.85
C ALA A 170 -41.12 -14.22 0.44
N GLY A 171 -40.29 -14.66 -0.51
CA GLY A 171 -40.35 -14.25 -1.92
C GLY A 171 -39.24 -13.32 -2.41
N GLU A 172 -38.43 -12.73 -1.52
CA GLU A 172 -37.34 -11.83 -1.92
C GLU A 172 -35.99 -12.55 -2.04
N TYR A 173 -35.28 -12.33 -3.15
CA TYR A 173 -33.92 -12.83 -3.38
C TYR A 173 -32.88 -11.87 -2.77
N MET A 174 -31.96 -12.41 -1.96
CA MET A 174 -30.87 -11.63 -1.37
C MET A 174 -29.60 -11.76 -2.20
N ALA A 175 -29.01 -10.63 -2.58
CA ALA A 175 -27.72 -10.61 -3.25
C ALA A 175 -26.62 -11.25 -2.38
N LYS A 176 -25.62 -11.87 -3.03
CA LYS A 176 -24.45 -12.42 -2.35
C LYS A 176 -23.73 -11.34 -1.55
N GLY A 177 -23.39 -11.63 -0.29
CA GLY A 177 -22.77 -10.68 0.63
C GLY A 177 -23.68 -9.63 1.26
N ALA A 178 -24.97 -9.60 0.94
CA ALA A 178 -25.96 -8.79 1.64
C ALA A 178 -26.53 -9.55 2.86
N PHE A 179 -26.99 -8.79 3.85
CA PHE A 179 -27.63 -9.28 5.07
C PHE A 179 -28.74 -8.31 5.48
N MET A 180 -29.83 -8.84 6.03
CA MET A 180 -30.84 -8.04 6.72
C MET A 180 -30.37 -7.73 8.14
N ILE A 181 -30.67 -6.52 8.58
CA ILE A 181 -30.46 -6.08 9.95
C ILE A 181 -31.82 -5.98 10.63
N TYR A 182 -31.98 -6.66 11.76
CA TYR A 182 -33.22 -6.70 12.53
C TYR A 182 -33.08 -5.99 13.88
N GLY A 183 -34.17 -5.39 14.36
CA GLY A 183 -34.19 -4.68 15.64
C GLY A 183 -33.60 -3.27 15.55
N LYS A 184 -33.18 -2.73 16.70
CA LYS A 184 -32.68 -1.36 16.82
C LYS A 184 -31.24 -1.25 16.32
N THR A 185 -30.98 -0.28 15.44
CA THR A 185 -29.63 0.11 15.02
C THR A 185 -29.13 1.30 15.85
N ASN A 186 -27.82 1.34 16.11
CA ASN A 186 -27.19 2.46 16.80
C ASN A 186 -26.30 3.20 15.82
N TYR A 187 -26.64 4.44 15.51
CA TYR A 187 -25.85 5.29 14.61
C TYR A 187 -24.74 5.99 15.37
N ILE A 188 -23.59 6.14 14.71
CA ILE A 188 -22.41 6.79 15.26
C ILE A 188 -21.81 7.75 14.24
N ASN A 189 -21.27 8.86 14.74
CA ASN A 189 -20.52 9.81 13.93
C ASN A 189 -19.19 9.21 13.49
N ASN A 190 -18.74 9.62 12.32
CA ASN A 190 -17.55 9.09 11.67
C ASN A 190 -16.90 10.16 10.80
N LYS A 191 -15.68 9.87 10.36
CA LYS A 191 -14.91 10.69 9.43
C LYS A 191 -14.06 9.81 8.52
N LEU A 192 -13.75 10.32 7.33
CA LEU A 192 -12.72 9.71 6.49
C LEU A 192 -11.32 10.00 7.05
N ASN A 193 -10.63 8.98 7.58
CA ASN A 193 -9.27 9.14 8.13
C ASN A 193 -8.38 7.91 7.88
N LEU A 194 -8.07 7.63 6.62
CA LEU A 194 -7.23 6.48 6.28
C LEU A 194 -5.76 6.69 6.67
N ALA A 195 -5.16 5.66 7.26
CA ALA A 195 -3.71 5.52 7.37
C ALA A 195 -3.28 4.08 7.06
N ILE A 196 -2.05 3.95 6.58
CA ILE A 196 -1.37 2.67 6.36
C ILE A 196 -0.04 2.68 7.10
N GLY A 197 0.24 1.60 7.81
CA GLY A 197 1.49 1.43 8.53
C GLY A 197 2.00 0.00 8.51
N MET A 198 3.23 -0.17 8.98
CA MET A 198 3.83 -1.48 9.20
C MET A 198 3.91 -1.77 10.69
N THR A 199 3.35 -2.90 11.12
CA THR A 199 3.48 -3.36 12.50
C THR A 199 4.91 -3.84 12.77
N ARG A 200 5.27 -3.98 14.05
CA ARG A 200 6.58 -4.54 14.47
C ARG A 200 6.84 -5.95 13.93
N HIS A 201 5.78 -6.70 13.62
CA HIS A 201 5.85 -8.04 13.05
C HIS A 201 5.93 -8.05 11.51
N GLY A 202 6.07 -6.86 10.88
CA GLY A 202 6.19 -6.73 9.43
C GLY A 202 4.87 -6.84 8.68
N GLN A 203 3.73 -6.79 9.37
CA GLN A 203 2.42 -6.84 8.72
C GLN A 203 2.00 -5.45 8.26
N VAL A 204 1.41 -5.35 7.06
CA VAL A 204 0.77 -4.12 6.60
C VAL A 204 -0.61 -4.00 7.28
N MET A 205 -0.78 -2.92 8.04
CA MET A 205 -2.03 -2.58 8.72
C MET A 205 -2.65 -1.35 8.08
N SER A 206 -3.98 -1.33 7.92
CA SER A 206 -4.71 -0.25 7.28
C SER A 206 -6.03 0.01 7.99
N GLY A 207 -6.21 1.25 8.43
CA GLY A 207 -7.34 1.64 9.29
C GLY A 207 -7.30 3.13 9.63
N PRO A 208 -8.04 3.54 10.66
CA PRO A 208 -8.06 4.92 11.13
C PRO A 208 -6.68 5.41 11.57
N PHE A 209 -6.40 6.70 11.39
CA PHE A 209 -5.11 7.28 11.74
C PHE A 209 -4.66 7.01 13.18
N ASP A 210 -5.56 7.17 14.16
CA ASP A 210 -5.23 7.01 15.58
C ASP A 210 -4.82 5.56 15.90
N ALA A 211 -5.58 4.59 15.39
CA ALA A 211 -5.28 3.16 15.50
C ALA A 211 -3.93 2.80 14.85
N VAL A 212 -3.69 3.26 13.63
CA VAL A 212 -2.43 2.98 12.92
C VAL A 212 -1.25 3.61 13.62
N LYS A 213 -1.38 4.85 14.10
CA LYS A 213 -0.33 5.55 14.84
C LYS A 213 0.03 4.84 16.15
N ALA A 214 -0.94 4.22 16.83
CA ALA A 214 -0.71 3.50 18.08
C ALA A 214 0.13 2.22 17.89
N HIS A 215 -0.01 1.53 16.75
CA HIS A 215 0.60 0.21 16.53
C HIS A 215 1.70 0.16 15.46
N CYS A 216 1.89 1.24 14.69
CA CYS A 216 2.88 1.32 13.62
C CYS A 216 3.85 2.49 13.80
N GLU A 217 5.12 2.18 14.00
CA GLU A 217 6.21 3.18 14.09
C GLU A 217 6.36 3.97 12.79
N LYS A 218 6.24 3.27 11.64
CA LYS A 218 6.20 3.88 10.32
C LYS A 218 4.79 3.83 9.77
N HIS A 219 4.21 5.00 9.52
CA HIS A 219 2.86 5.12 9.00
C HIS A 219 2.74 6.32 8.04
N VAL A 220 1.74 6.25 7.16
CA VAL A 220 1.41 7.29 6.18
C VAL A 220 -0.10 7.53 6.24
N ALA A 221 -0.50 8.78 6.45
CA ALA A 221 -1.89 9.19 6.37
C ALA A 221 -2.27 9.50 4.91
N LEU A 222 -3.46 9.09 4.52
CA LEU A 222 -3.98 9.21 3.17
C LEU A 222 -5.31 9.98 3.17
N GLU A 223 -5.51 10.76 2.13
CA GLU A 223 -6.76 11.46 1.82
C GLU A 223 -7.21 11.07 0.42
N GLN A 224 -8.46 11.38 0.10
CA GLN A 224 -8.94 11.27 -1.27
C GLN A 224 -8.16 12.26 -2.16
N GLY A 225 -7.76 11.80 -3.34
CA GLY A 225 -7.03 12.61 -4.31
C GLY A 225 -7.20 12.08 -5.71
N ASP A 226 -6.13 12.21 -6.50
CA ASP A 226 -6.06 11.90 -7.93
C ASP A 226 -5.05 10.79 -8.27
N GLU A 227 -4.29 10.29 -7.27
CA GLU A 227 -3.28 9.27 -7.48
C GLU A 227 -3.87 7.85 -7.44
N LYS A 228 -3.54 7.01 -8.43
CA LYS A 228 -3.99 5.60 -8.49
C LYS A 228 -3.34 4.74 -7.39
N SER A 229 -4.04 3.69 -6.97
CA SER A 229 -3.56 2.72 -5.96
C SER A 229 -2.16 2.16 -6.25
N SER A 230 -1.80 1.92 -7.51
CA SER A 230 -0.48 1.37 -7.88
C SER A 230 0.67 2.36 -7.72
N SER A 231 0.41 3.66 -7.90
CA SER A 231 1.42 4.71 -7.76
C SER A 231 1.60 5.06 -6.28
N ILE A 232 0.48 5.29 -5.57
CA ILE A 232 0.52 5.58 -4.13
C ILE A 232 1.14 4.42 -3.33
N ALA A 233 0.89 3.17 -3.72
CA ALA A 233 1.48 2.01 -3.05
C ALA A 233 3.01 2.00 -3.14
N LYS A 234 3.62 2.48 -4.24
CA LYS A 234 5.08 2.63 -4.36
C LYS A 234 5.60 3.72 -3.43
N HIS A 235 4.88 4.83 -3.34
CA HIS A 235 5.23 5.91 -2.40
C HIS A 235 5.15 5.46 -0.94
N ILE A 236 4.11 4.69 -0.59
CA ILE A 236 3.95 4.09 0.74
C ILE A 236 5.07 3.08 1.00
N GLN A 237 5.34 2.17 0.05
CA GLN A 237 6.41 1.16 0.16
C GLN A 237 7.77 1.82 0.42
N HIS A 238 8.08 2.93 -0.25
CA HIS A 238 9.33 3.65 -0.03
C HIS A 238 9.41 4.26 1.39
N ARG A 239 8.27 4.64 2.00
CA ARG A 239 8.23 5.24 3.34
C ARG A 239 8.21 4.21 4.46
N ILE A 240 7.39 3.17 4.35
CA ILE A 240 7.18 2.19 5.42
C ILE A 240 7.85 0.83 5.17
N GLY A 241 8.28 0.55 3.93
CA GLY A 241 8.74 -0.77 3.49
C GLY A 241 7.57 -1.69 3.11
N GLY A 242 7.86 -2.99 3.01
CA GLY A 242 6.82 -4.02 2.84
C GLY A 242 6.61 -4.48 1.40
N ILE A 243 5.66 -5.40 1.24
CA ILE A 243 5.32 -6.01 -0.04
C ILE A 243 4.28 -5.13 -0.73
N ILE A 244 4.56 -4.71 -1.96
CA ILE A 244 3.69 -3.78 -2.70
C ILE A 244 2.26 -4.32 -2.85
N ASP A 245 2.11 -5.63 -3.09
CA ASP A 245 0.81 -6.28 -3.24
C ASP A 245 0.00 -6.27 -1.95
N GLU A 246 0.66 -6.40 -0.78
CA GLU A 246 -0.02 -6.29 0.52
C GLU A 246 -0.51 -4.86 0.76
N ILE A 247 0.29 -3.85 0.40
CA ILE A 247 -0.08 -2.43 0.49
C ILE A 247 -1.28 -2.12 -0.41
N ILE A 248 -1.24 -2.57 -1.67
CA ILE A 248 -2.37 -2.39 -2.60
C ILE A 248 -3.63 -3.04 -2.05
N ARG A 249 -3.51 -4.25 -1.50
CA ARG A 249 -4.63 -5.00 -0.90
C ARG A 249 -5.19 -4.34 0.37
N ALA A 250 -4.39 -3.51 1.05
CA ALA A 250 -4.77 -2.79 2.24
C ALA A 250 -5.49 -1.46 1.94
N LEU A 251 -5.40 -0.93 0.72
CA LEU A 251 -6.07 0.30 0.30
C LEU A 251 -7.57 0.08 0.00
N PRO A 252 -8.44 1.09 0.19
CA PRO A 252 -9.79 1.08 -0.38
C PRO A 252 -9.74 1.19 -1.91
N SER A 253 -10.90 1.06 -2.56
CA SER A 253 -11.01 1.34 -4.00
C SER A 253 -11.17 2.84 -4.23
N GLY A 254 -10.34 3.45 -5.07
CA GLY A 254 -10.45 4.86 -5.41
C GLY A 254 -9.10 5.48 -5.74
N GLU A 255 -9.03 6.79 -5.60
CA GLU A 255 -7.83 7.59 -5.81
C GLU A 255 -7.39 8.24 -4.48
N PHE A 256 -6.12 8.59 -4.41
CA PHE A 256 -5.42 8.87 -3.16
C PHE A 256 -4.56 10.12 -3.27
N LYS A 257 -4.25 10.69 -2.11
CA LYS A 257 -3.21 11.69 -1.91
C LYS A 257 -2.57 11.46 -0.55
N ILE A 258 -1.24 11.58 -0.46
CA ILE A 258 -0.56 11.56 0.84
C ILE A 258 -0.91 12.85 1.58
N LYS A 259 -1.51 12.72 2.76
CA LYS A 259 -1.75 13.86 3.66
C LYS A 259 -0.40 14.43 4.09
N ARG A 260 -0.20 15.73 3.92
CA ARG A 260 0.98 16.42 4.46
C ARG A 260 0.86 16.41 5.98
N GLN A 261 1.81 15.73 6.63
CA GLN A 261 1.95 15.71 8.10
C GLN A 261 2.65 16.98 8.57
#